data_AF-A0A522S3J6-F1
#
_entry.id   AF-A0A522S3J6-F1
#
_cell.length_a   1.000
_cell.length_b   1.000
_cell.length_c   1.000
_cell.angle_alpha   90.00
_cell.angle_beta   90.00
_cell.angle_gamma   90.00
#
_symmetry.space_group_name_H-M   'P 1'
#
loop_
_entity.id
_entity.type
_entity.pdbx_description
1 polymer ?
#
loop_
_entity_poly.entity_id
_entity_poly.type
_entity_poly.pdbx_seq_one_letter_code
_entity_poly.pdbx_strand_id
1 'polypeptide(L)'
;MAKWYADNAPMHPGRLFMPRIRPKIHDCRTLGPTFAAAALAAVLAGCATAPPPIQLMDHAQTEILAARNAGAATAAPETLAESERRLAAAQELSAKGDNGKATDKAEEAEAAAATARARAEVVQIDQQVQQQTEVNQGLQADLERRQAAAAAAQQAALAPAPATSVGGPAAASSTAAPAAASTAATPAPVTLPSIQLGQPAVPPPAGNATPAAASSAGQPDSGVRP
;
A
#
# COMPACT_ATOMS: atom_id res chain seq x y z
N MET A 1 10.38 -14.72 -36.24
CA MET A 1 9.91 -16.10 -35.97
C MET A 1 10.94 -16.82 -35.12
N ALA A 2 10.78 -16.83 -33.80
CA ALA A 2 11.56 -17.66 -32.87
C ALA A 2 10.78 -17.84 -31.54
N LYS A 3 9.88 -18.81 -31.56
CA LYS A 3 9.59 -19.81 -30.53
C LYS A 3 10.26 -19.60 -29.15
N TRP A 4 9.58 -18.94 -28.22
CA TRP A 4 9.94 -18.91 -26.78
C TRP A 4 8.72 -18.85 -25.84
N TYR A 5 7.56 -19.30 -26.30
CA TYR A 5 6.36 -19.47 -25.46
C TYR A 5 6.05 -20.97 -25.34
N ALA A 6 6.79 -21.64 -24.47
CA ALA A 6 6.44 -22.96 -23.96
C ALA A 6 7.15 -23.17 -22.61
N ASP A 7 6.39 -23.66 -21.64
CA ASP A 7 6.85 -24.20 -20.35
C ASP A 7 7.42 -23.20 -19.33
N ASN A 8 6.51 -22.57 -18.58
CA ASN A 8 6.68 -22.45 -17.15
C ASN A 8 5.32 -22.39 -16.46
N ALA A 9 4.68 -23.56 -16.40
CA ALA A 9 3.56 -23.79 -15.50
C ALA A 9 4.13 -23.96 -14.07
N PRO A 10 3.78 -23.10 -13.10
CA PRO A 10 4.04 -23.43 -11.71
C PRO A 10 3.13 -24.60 -11.33
N MET A 11 3.71 -25.80 -11.30
CA MET A 11 3.24 -26.89 -10.46
C MET A 11 3.04 -26.32 -9.05
N HIS A 12 1.81 -26.33 -8.54
CA HIS A 12 1.52 -26.11 -7.13
C HIS A 12 1.60 -27.46 -6.41
N PRO A 13 2.67 -27.78 -5.66
CA PRO A 13 2.65 -28.90 -4.73
C PRO A 13 2.05 -28.42 -3.42
N GLY A 14 0.99 -29.08 -2.94
CA GLY A 14 0.55 -28.95 -1.56
C GLY A 14 -0.82 -28.30 -1.37
N ARG A 15 -1.86 -28.83 -2.01
CA ARG A 15 -3.18 -28.88 -1.35
C ARG A 15 -3.08 -29.89 -0.22
N LEU A 16 -2.62 -29.45 0.93
CA LEU A 16 -2.76 -30.18 2.18
C LEU A 16 -4.25 -30.33 2.46
N PHE A 17 -4.72 -31.56 2.30
CA PHE A 17 -6.01 -32.04 2.76
C PHE A 17 -6.24 -31.59 4.21
N MET A 18 -7.18 -30.66 4.42
CA MET A 18 -7.77 -30.48 5.74
C MET A 18 -8.51 -31.77 6.11
N PRO A 19 -8.16 -32.45 7.22
CA PRO A 19 -8.99 -33.52 7.73
C PRO A 19 -10.32 -32.91 8.14
N ARG A 20 -11.39 -33.25 7.42
CA ARG A 20 -12.75 -33.08 7.93
C ARG A 20 -12.85 -33.89 9.21
N ILE A 21 -12.80 -33.19 10.34
CA ILE A 21 -13.11 -33.73 11.65
C ILE A 21 -14.55 -34.23 11.56
N ARG A 22 -14.72 -35.56 11.44
CA ARG A 22 -16.04 -36.20 11.59
C ARG A 22 -16.43 -36.02 13.05
N PRO A 23 -17.51 -35.27 13.38
CA PRO A 23 -18.06 -35.36 14.72
C PRO A 23 -18.48 -36.81 14.94
N LYS A 24 -17.96 -37.39 16.01
CA LYS A 24 -18.32 -38.72 16.48
C LYS A 24 -19.78 -38.64 16.90
N ILE A 25 -20.66 -39.16 16.04
CA ILE A 25 -22.09 -39.23 16.29
C ILE A 25 -22.25 -40.09 17.52
N HIS A 26 -22.55 -39.45 18.65
CA HIS A 26 -22.92 -40.15 19.88
C HIS A 26 -24.18 -40.95 19.59
N ASP A 27 -24.13 -42.23 19.95
CA ASP A 27 -25.23 -43.19 19.89
C ASP A 27 -26.48 -42.64 20.59
N CYS A 28 -27.34 -41.97 19.82
CA CYS A 28 -28.64 -41.48 20.26
C CYS A 28 -29.68 -42.59 20.10
N ARG A 29 -29.44 -43.75 20.74
CA ARG A 29 -30.37 -44.89 20.74
C ARG A 29 -30.97 -45.19 22.11
N THR A 30 -30.82 -44.27 23.07
CA THR A 30 -31.40 -44.39 24.42
C THR A 30 -31.98 -43.08 24.96
N LEU A 31 -32.29 -42.11 24.11
CA LEU A 31 -33.12 -40.96 24.49
C LEU A 31 -34.51 -41.12 23.85
N GLY A 32 -35.37 -41.79 24.60
CA GLY A 32 -36.82 -41.83 24.39
C GLY A 32 -37.47 -40.44 24.51
N PRO A 33 -38.80 -40.38 24.64
CA PRO A 33 -39.66 -39.24 24.27
C PRO A 33 -39.42 -37.90 24.99
N THR A 34 -38.47 -37.84 25.92
CA THR A 34 -38.04 -36.63 26.62
C THR A 34 -37.24 -35.67 25.73
N PHE A 35 -36.51 -36.17 24.73
CA PHE A 35 -35.74 -35.30 23.82
C PHE A 35 -36.64 -34.54 22.84
N ALA A 36 -37.79 -35.12 22.47
CA ALA A 36 -38.78 -34.46 21.62
C ALA A 36 -39.47 -33.30 22.37
N ALA A 37 -39.73 -33.43 23.66
CA ALA A 37 -40.27 -32.35 24.49
C ALA A 37 -39.25 -31.23 24.73
N ALA A 38 -37.97 -31.57 24.93
CA ALA A 38 -36.90 -30.59 25.08
C ALA A 38 -36.58 -29.83 23.77
N ALA A 39 -36.64 -30.51 22.63
CA ALA A 39 -36.46 -29.87 21.32
C ALA A 39 -37.63 -28.92 20.97
N LEU A 40 -38.87 -29.26 21.35
CA LEU A 40 -40.02 -28.38 21.14
C LEU A 40 -39.98 -27.15 22.07
N ALA A 41 -39.49 -27.29 23.31
CA ALA A 41 -39.26 -26.18 24.22
C ALA A 41 -38.09 -25.28 23.78
N ALA A 42 -37.03 -25.84 23.17
CA ALA A 42 -35.92 -25.05 22.61
C ALA A 42 -36.32 -24.25 21.36
N VAL A 43 -37.29 -24.73 20.57
CA VAL A 43 -37.86 -23.97 19.44
C VAL A 43 -38.78 -22.85 19.92
N LEU A 44 -39.54 -23.05 21.01
CA LEU A 44 -40.38 -22.00 21.60
C LEU A 44 -39.59 -20.98 22.45
N ALA A 45 -38.47 -21.37 23.06
CA ALA A 45 -37.53 -20.46 23.72
C ALA A 45 -36.54 -19.79 22.74
N GLY A 46 -36.38 -20.34 21.53
CA GLY A 46 -35.59 -19.77 20.43
C GLY A 46 -36.35 -18.76 19.55
N CYS A 47 -37.67 -18.61 19.73
CA CYS A 47 -38.49 -17.64 18.99
C CYS A 47 -38.71 -16.30 19.71
N ALA A 48 -38.02 -16.03 20.82
CA ALA A 48 -38.10 -14.73 21.52
C ALA A 48 -36.75 -14.03 21.74
N THR A 49 -35.63 -14.65 21.33
CA THR A 49 -34.32 -14.02 21.45
C THR A 49 -33.38 -14.57 20.37
N ALA A 50 -33.62 -14.16 19.13
CA ALA A 50 -32.51 -14.09 18.19
C ALA A 50 -31.57 -13.02 18.75
N PRO A 51 -30.36 -13.37 19.23
CA PRO A 51 -29.44 -12.39 19.77
C PRO A 51 -29.21 -11.31 18.71
N PRO A 52 -29.22 -10.03 19.09
CA PRO A 52 -29.05 -8.94 18.13
C PRO A 52 -27.74 -9.12 17.35
N PRO A 53 -27.70 -8.80 16.04
CA PRO A 53 -26.55 -9.03 15.17
C PRO A 53 -25.42 -8.01 15.40
N ILE A 54 -25.02 -7.83 16.65
CA ILE A 54 -24.02 -6.83 17.07
C ILE A 54 -22.66 -7.11 16.43
N GLN A 55 -22.25 -8.38 16.33
CA GLN A 55 -20.95 -8.72 15.76
C GLN A 55 -20.86 -8.44 14.26
N LEU A 56 -21.93 -8.67 13.50
CA LEU A 56 -21.96 -8.35 12.07
C LEU A 56 -21.95 -6.84 11.84
N MET A 57 -22.66 -6.08 12.67
CA MET A 57 -22.64 -4.62 12.61
C MET A 57 -21.28 -4.03 12.99
N ASP A 58 -20.59 -4.61 13.96
CA ASP A 58 -19.24 -4.18 14.36
C ASP A 58 -18.21 -4.48 13.26
N HIS A 59 -18.34 -5.65 12.62
CA HIS A 59 -17.52 -6.03 11.48
C HIS A 59 -17.74 -5.09 10.28
N ALA A 60 -19.00 -4.81 9.92
CA ALA A 60 -19.33 -3.87 8.86
C ALA A 60 -18.82 -2.44 9.16
N GLN A 61 -18.91 -1.97 10.41
CA GLN A 61 -18.33 -0.69 10.82
C GLN A 61 -16.80 -0.67 10.66
N THR A 62 -16.13 -1.74 11.08
CA THR A 62 -14.69 -1.88 10.95
C THR A 62 -14.26 -1.87 9.48
N GLU A 63 -14.98 -2.56 8.60
CA GLU A 63 -14.69 -2.57 7.16
C GLU A 63 -14.95 -1.20 6.50
N ILE A 64 -16.01 -0.48 6.88
CA ILE A 64 -16.24 0.89 6.39
C ILE A 64 -15.09 1.81 6.82
N LEU A 65 -14.60 1.69 8.06
CA LEU A 65 -13.43 2.43 8.53
C LEU A 65 -12.16 2.04 7.76
N ALA A 66 -11.94 0.75 7.51
CA ALA A 66 -10.83 0.26 6.70
C ALA A 66 -10.88 0.83 5.26
N ALA A 67 -12.05 0.84 4.64
CA ALA A 67 -12.27 1.44 3.32
C ALA A 67 -11.98 2.95 3.32
N ARG A 68 -12.43 3.68 4.35
CA ARG A 68 -12.11 5.11 4.50
C ARG A 68 -10.61 5.34 4.65
N ASN A 69 -9.92 4.54 5.47
CA ASN A 69 -8.47 4.60 5.66
C ASN A 69 -7.70 4.27 4.38
N ALA A 70 -8.23 3.39 3.53
CA ALA A 70 -7.70 3.10 2.19
C ALA A 70 -7.96 4.23 1.17
N GLY A 71 -8.66 5.30 1.52
CA GLY A 71 -8.96 6.41 0.61
C GLY A 71 -10.17 6.18 -0.29
N ALA A 72 -11.08 5.26 0.07
CA ALA A 72 -12.30 5.02 -0.71
C ALA A 72 -13.20 6.26 -0.83
N ALA A 73 -13.08 7.24 0.06
CA ALA A 73 -13.80 8.51 -0.02
C ALA A 73 -13.48 9.31 -1.31
N THR A 74 -12.26 9.18 -1.84
CA THR A 74 -11.84 9.86 -3.08
C THR A 74 -11.86 8.92 -4.28
N ALA A 75 -11.51 7.65 -4.08
CA ALA A 75 -11.43 6.66 -5.15
C ALA A 75 -12.79 6.03 -5.52
N ALA A 76 -13.71 5.87 -4.55
CA ALA A 76 -15.00 5.20 -4.73
C ALA A 76 -16.10 5.78 -3.81
N PRO A 77 -16.43 7.09 -3.93
CA PRO A 77 -17.37 7.76 -3.03
C PRO A 77 -18.78 7.14 -3.06
N GLU A 78 -19.22 6.68 -4.24
CA GLU A 78 -20.53 6.05 -4.40
C GLU A 78 -20.63 4.72 -3.64
N THR A 79 -19.64 3.83 -3.80
CA THR A 79 -19.61 2.52 -3.15
C THR A 79 -19.48 2.65 -1.63
N LEU A 80 -18.74 3.64 -1.16
CA LEU A 80 -18.64 3.97 0.25
C LEU A 80 -19.99 4.43 0.82
N ALA A 81 -20.67 5.36 0.14
CA ALA A 81 -21.99 5.84 0.53
C ALA A 81 -23.07 4.75 0.46
N GLU A 82 -22.97 3.79 -0.47
CA GLU A 82 -23.82 2.60 -0.52
C GLU A 82 -23.63 1.72 0.72
N SER A 83 -22.39 1.48 1.12
CA SER A 83 -22.06 0.69 2.32
C SER A 83 -22.64 1.32 3.59
N GLU A 84 -22.49 2.63 3.74
CA GLU A 84 -23.03 3.39 4.87
C GLU A 84 -24.56 3.37 4.91
N ARG A 85 -25.22 3.51 3.75
CA ARG A 85 -26.68 3.40 3.65
C ARG A 85 -27.19 2.02 4.06
N ARG A 86 -26.49 0.95 3.67
CA ARG A 86 -26.86 -0.43 4.05
C ARG A 86 -26.67 -0.68 5.54
N LEU A 87 -25.58 -0.17 6.14
CA LEU A 87 -25.38 -0.26 7.58
C LEU A 87 -26.47 0.50 8.35
N ALA A 88 -26.84 1.70 7.90
CA ALA A 88 -27.95 2.46 8.50
C ALA A 88 -29.28 1.71 8.41
N ALA A 89 -29.59 1.09 7.26
CA ALA A 89 -30.78 0.26 7.09
C ALA A 89 -30.76 -0.98 8.00
N ALA A 90 -29.60 -1.62 8.16
CA ALA A 90 -29.42 -2.73 9.09
C ALA A 90 -29.71 -2.29 10.54
N GLN A 91 -29.19 -1.13 10.96
CA GLN A 91 -29.40 -0.58 12.31
C GLN A 91 -30.88 -0.27 12.56
N GLU A 92 -31.58 0.27 11.57
CA GLU A 92 -33.01 0.53 11.65
C GLU A 92 -33.82 -0.78 11.80
N LEU A 93 -33.48 -1.83 11.04
CA LEU A 93 -34.12 -3.14 11.14
C LEU A 93 -33.84 -3.82 12.49
N SER A 94 -32.62 -3.70 13.00
CA SER A 94 -32.27 -4.21 14.34
C SER A 94 -33.04 -3.47 15.43
N ALA A 95 -33.18 -2.13 15.32
CA ALA A 95 -33.98 -1.33 16.24
C ALA A 95 -35.48 -1.69 16.19
N LYS A 96 -35.99 -2.12 15.03
CA LYS A 96 -37.36 -2.64 14.85
C LYS A 96 -37.54 -4.08 15.36
N GLY A 97 -36.47 -4.75 15.77
CA GLY A 97 -36.50 -6.15 16.22
C GLY A 97 -36.44 -7.18 15.09
N ASP A 98 -36.31 -6.73 13.82
CA ASP A 98 -36.20 -7.58 12.63
C ASP A 98 -34.76 -8.07 12.43
N ASN A 99 -34.25 -8.83 13.41
CA ASN A 99 -32.84 -9.25 13.43
C ASN A 99 -32.40 -10.06 12.20
N GLY A 100 -33.29 -10.86 11.60
CA GLY A 100 -32.96 -11.61 10.37
C GLY A 100 -32.68 -10.70 9.18
N LYS A 101 -33.55 -9.71 8.93
CA LYS A 101 -33.34 -8.73 7.85
C LYS A 101 -32.17 -7.79 8.14
N ALA A 102 -31.93 -7.48 9.42
CA ALA A 102 -30.78 -6.71 9.86
C ALA A 102 -29.46 -7.43 9.55
N THR A 103 -29.41 -8.75 9.75
CA THR A 103 -28.28 -9.60 9.38
C THR A 103 -28.02 -9.55 7.86
N ASP A 104 -29.04 -9.80 7.04
CA ASP A 104 -28.89 -9.75 5.57
C ASP A 104 -28.36 -8.39 5.11
N LYS A 105 -28.87 -7.30 5.70
CA LYS A 105 -28.40 -5.94 5.37
C LYS A 105 -27.00 -5.63 5.88
N ALA A 106 -26.59 -6.18 7.01
CA ALA A 106 -25.22 -6.04 7.51
C ALA A 106 -24.22 -6.77 6.61
N GLU A 107 -24.55 -7.98 6.14
CA GLU A 107 -23.72 -8.73 5.17
C GLU A 107 -23.61 -7.99 3.83
N GLU A 108 -24.72 -7.45 3.32
CA GLU A 108 -24.69 -6.60 2.11
C GLU A 108 -23.84 -5.33 2.31
N ALA A 109 -23.84 -4.76 3.51
CA ALA A 109 -23.03 -3.58 3.85
C ALA A 109 -21.53 -3.93 3.88
N GLU A 110 -21.18 -5.05 4.50
CA GLU A 110 -19.81 -5.56 4.54
C GLU A 110 -19.26 -5.84 3.13
N ALA A 111 -20.02 -6.53 2.29
CA ALA A 111 -19.62 -6.80 0.91
C ALA A 111 -19.40 -5.52 0.09
N ALA A 112 -20.25 -4.51 0.30
CA ALA A 112 -20.08 -3.19 -0.32
C ALA A 112 -18.82 -2.48 0.20
N ALA A 113 -18.56 -2.55 1.51
CA ALA A 113 -17.39 -1.92 2.12
C ALA A 113 -16.08 -2.56 1.61
N ALA A 114 -16.03 -3.88 1.54
CA ALA A 114 -14.91 -4.63 0.96
C ALA A 114 -14.69 -4.25 -0.52
N THR A 115 -15.77 -4.05 -1.28
CA THR A 115 -15.68 -3.58 -2.67
C THR A 115 -15.12 -2.15 -2.75
N ALA A 116 -15.58 -1.25 -1.88
CA ALA A 116 -15.11 0.13 -1.82
C ALA A 116 -13.61 0.19 -1.48
N ARG A 117 -13.17 -0.63 -0.51
CA ARG A 117 -11.77 -0.79 -0.15
C ARG A 117 -10.93 -1.29 -1.31
N ALA A 118 -11.35 -2.38 -1.96
CA ALA A 118 -10.61 -2.95 -3.10
C ALA A 118 -10.47 -1.93 -4.25
N ARG A 119 -11.53 -1.15 -4.53
CA ARG A 119 -11.46 -0.07 -5.53
C ARG A 119 -10.47 1.02 -5.13
N ALA A 120 -10.42 1.39 -3.85
CA ALA A 120 -9.47 2.36 -3.36
C ALA A 120 -8.02 1.87 -3.52
N GLU A 121 -7.76 0.61 -3.19
CA GLU A 121 -6.45 -0.02 -3.36
C GLU A 121 -6.01 -0.02 -4.82
N VAL A 122 -6.92 -0.31 -5.78
CA VAL A 122 -6.62 -0.23 -7.22
C VAL A 122 -6.16 1.17 -7.63
N VAL A 123 -6.88 2.21 -7.22
CA VAL A 123 -6.52 3.59 -7.55
C VAL A 123 -5.16 3.99 -6.96
N GLN A 124 -4.84 3.55 -5.74
CA GLN A 124 -3.52 3.78 -5.15
C GLN A 124 -2.41 3.11 -5.95
N ILE A 125 -2.62 1.85 -6.35
CA ILE A 125 -1.65 1.10 -7.16
C ILE A 125 -1.46 1.78 -8.52
N ASP A 126 -2.53 2.22 -9.17
CA ASP A 126 -2.44 2.94 -10.45
C ASP A 126 -1.63 4.23 -10.32
N GLN A 127 -1.85 5.02 -9.26
CA GLN A 127 -1.05 6.21 -8.99
C GLN A 127 0.42 5.86 -8.78
N GLN A 128 0.72 4.77 -8.08
CA GLN A 128 2.09 4.31 -7.87
C GLN A 128 2.76 3.86 -9.17
N VAL A 129 2.02 3.15 -10.03
CA VAL A 129 2.49 2.72 -11.35
C VAL A 129 2.77 3.93 -12.25
N GLN A 130 1.88 4.93 -12.24
CA GLN A 130 2.09 6.16 -13.00
C GLN A 130 3.35 6.91 -12.54
N GLN A 131 3.52 7.11 -11.22
CA GLN A 131 4.72 7.75 -10.68
C GLN A 131 6.00 7.00 -11.06
N GLN A 132 6.00 5.67 -10.96
CA GLN A 132 7.17 4.87 -11.34
C GLN A 132 7.44 4.93 -12.85
N THR A 133 6.38 5.01 -13.66
CA THR A 133 6.49 5.14 -15.11
C THR A 133 7.13 6.48 -15.48
N GLU A 134 6.70 7.58 -14.86
CA GLU A 134 7.28 8.91 -15.06
C GLU A 134 8.76 8.95 -14.66
N VAL A 135 9.11 8.35 -13.51
CA VAL A 135 10.50 8.24 -13.06
C VAL A 135 11.34 7.44 -14.07
N ASN A 136 10.84 6.29 -14.55
CA ASN A 136 11.54 5.48 -15.53
C ASN A 136 11.76 6.24 -16.86
N GLN A 137 10.74 6.94 -17.35
CA GLN A 137 10.87 7.77 -18.55
C GLN A 137 11.89 8.90 -18.36
N GLY A 138 11.90 9.54 -17.19
CA GLY A 138 12.89 10.56 -16.84
C GLY A 138 14.32 10.01 -16.83
N LEU A 139 14.53 8.83 -16.27
CA LEU A 139 15.83 8.16 -16.25
C LEU A 139 16.29 7.77 -17.66
N GLN A 140 15.39 7.30 -18.52
CA GLN A 140 15.70 6.98 -19.92
C GLN A 140 16.17 8.24 -20.67
N ALA A 141 15.44 9.35 -20.53
CA ALA A 141 15.81 10.61 -21.17
C ALA A 141 17.17 11.17 -20.68
N ASP A 142 17.50 10.99 -19.39
CA ASP A 142 18.80 11.39 -18.86
C ASP A 142 19.95 10.52 -19.43
N LEU A 143 19.73 9.20 -19.53
CA LEU A 143 20.70 8.30 -20.15
C LEU A 143 20.95 8.65 -21.62
N GLU A 144 19.90 8.91 -22.40
CA GLU A 144 20.00 9.34 -23.79
C GLU A 144 20.79 10.64 -23.93
N ARG A 145 20.53 11.62 -23.06
CA ARG A 145 21.25 12.90 -23.06
C ARG A 145 22.74 12.73 -22.76
N ARG A 146 23.09 11.88 -21.79
CA ARG A 146 24.50 11.60 -21.46
C ARG A 146 25.21 10.84 -22.57
N GLN A 147 24.53 9.88 -23.20
CA GLN A 147 25.07 9.15 -24.35
C GLN A 147 25.32 10.08 -25.53
N ALA A 148 24.38 10.99 -25.84
CA ALA A 148 24.56 12.00 -26.88
C ALA A 148 25.73 12.96 -26.58
N ALA A 149 25.87 13.41 -25.34
CA ALA A 149 26.99 14.25 -24.92
C ALA A 149 28.34 13.52 -25.03
N ALA A 150 28.39 12.24 -24.63
CA ALA A 150 29.59 11.41 -24.75
C ALA A 150 29.97 11.17 -26.23
N ALA A 151 28.99 10.92 -27.10
CA ALA A 151 29.23 10.76 -28.54
C ALA A 151 29.76 12.05 -29.17
N ALA A 152 29.19 13.21 -28.82
CA ALA A 152 29.68 14.51 -29.30
C ALA A 152 31.12 14.79 -28.84
N ALA A 153 31.45 14.46 -27.58
CA ALA A 153 32.81 14.57 -27.07
C ALA A 153 33.80 13.67 -27.82
N GLN A 154 33.40 12.45 -28.18
CA GLN A 154 34.22 11.55 -28.98
C GLN A 154 34.46 12.11 -30.39
N GLN A 155 33.43 12.63 -31.05
CA GLN A 155 33.57 13.26 -32.37
C GLN A 155 34.46 14.51 -32.34
N ALA A 156 34.39 15.32 -31.28
CA ALA A 156 35.30 16.45 -31.09
C ALA A 156 36.76 15.99 -30.93
N ALA A 157 37.00 14.84 -30.29
CA ALA A 157 38.36 14.29 -30.14
C ALA A 157 38.93 13.69 -31.43
N LEU A 158 38.07 13.22 -32.35
CA LEU A 158 38.46 12.70 -33.67
C LEU A 158 38.57 13.80 -34.75
N ALA A 159 38.18 15.05 -34.45
CA ALA A 159 38.30 16.14 -35.39
C ALA A 159 39.80 16.47 -35.63
N PRO A 160 40.26 16.57 -36.90
CA PRO A 160 41.63 16.95 -37.18
C PRO A 160 41.90 18.33 -36.59
N ALA A 161 43.00 18.46 -35.84
CA ALA A 161 43.42 19.73 -35.28
C ALA A 161 43.42 20.80 -36.38
N PRO A 162 42.80 21.97 -36.16
CA PRO A 162 42.85 23.05 -37.15
C PRO A 162 44.33 23.29 -37.45
N ALA A 163 44.70 23.18 -38.73
CA ALA A 163 46.07 23.35 -39.18
C ALA A 163 46.59 24.68 -38.66
N THR A 164 47.41 24.62 -37.62
CA THR A 164 48.13 25.77 -37.07
C THR A 164 49.06 26.25 -38.17
N SER A 165 48.64 27.27 -38.92
CA SER A 165 49.47 27.97 -39.90
C SER A 165 50.65 28.57 -39.16
N VAL A 166 51.81 27.94 -39.29
CA VAL A 166 53.08 28.39 -38.70
C VAL A 166 53.53 29.69 -39.36
N GLY A 167 53.49 30.79 -38.61
CA GLY A 167 54.16 32.06 -38.89
C GLY A 167 54.33 32.83 -37.57
N GLY A 168 55.56 32.85 -37.02
CA GLY A 168 55.90 33.40 -35.68
C GLY A 168 56.02 34.94 -35.61
N PRO A 169 56.77 35.55 -34.65
CA PRO A 169 57.46 35.00 -33.48
C PRO A 169 57.11 35.68 -32.11
N ALA A 170 57.56 35.02 -31.03
CA ALA A 170 57.93 35.47 -29.69
C ALA A 170 57.32 36.75 -29.06
N ALA A 171 56.64 36.57 -27.92
CA ALA A 171 56.72 37.50 -26.79
C ALA A 171 56.70 36.72 -25.46
N ALA A 172 57.83 36.77 -24.76
CA ALA A 172 57.96 36.30 -23.40
C ALA A 172 57.20 37.22 -22.43
N SER A 173 56.56 36.64 -21.42
CA SER A 173 56.29 37.31 -20.13
C SER A 173 55.97 36.25 -19.09
N SER A 174 56.91 36.04 -18.17
CA SER A 174 56.75 35.29 -16.94
C SER A 174 55.62 35.85 -16.09
N THR A 175 54.78 34.98 -15.53
CA THR A 175 54.29 35.15 -14.15
C THR A 175 53.78 33.82 -13.58
N ALA A 176 54.36 33.47 -12.43
CA ALA A 176 53.84 32.63 -11.36
C ALA A 176 53.28 31.23 -11.69
N ALA A 177 54.05 30.23 -11.26
CA ALA A 177 53.53 28.91 -10.91
C ALA A 177 52.46 29.01 -9.81
N PRO A 178 51.51 28.07 -9.79
CA PRO A 178 51.55 27.11 -8.70
C PRO A 178 51.75 25.70 -9.24
N ALA A 179 52.65 24.97 -8.59
CA ALA A 179 52.72 23.53 -8.71
C ALA A 179 51.41 22.95 -8.15
N ALA A 180 50.58 22.39 -9.03
CA ALA A 180 49.63 21.37 -8.64
C ALA A 180 50.06 20.09 -9.34
N ALA A 181 50.71 19.23 -8.55
CA ALA A 181 51.16 17.92 -8.96
C ALA A 181 50.03 17.15 -9.64
N SER A 182 50.30 16.69 -10.85
CA SER A 182 49.56 15.62 -11.52
C SER A 182 49.51 14.43 -10.58
N THR A 183 48.37 14.24 -9.92
CA THR A 183 48.02 12.94 -9.38
C THR A 183 47.16 12.30 -10.46
N ALA A 184 47.74 11.30 -11.14
CA ALA A 184 46.99 10.39 -11.98
C ALA A 184 45.93 9.72 -11.10
N ALA A 185 44.72 10.24 -11.11
CA ALA A 185 43.57 9.62 -10.49
C ALA A 185 43.13 8.48 -11.41
N THR A 186 43.60 7.28 -11.12
CA THR A 186 42.96 6.04 -11.54
C THR A 186 41.47 6.18 -11.18
N PRO A 187 40.51 6.02 -12.12
CA PRO A 187 39.10 6.06 -11.75
C PRO A 187 38.85 4.88 -10.81
N ALA A 188 38.56 5.19 -9.54
CA ALA A 188 38.12 4.19 -8.57
C ALA A 188 36.88 3.47 -9.14
N PRO A 189 36.72 2.16 -8.90
CA PRO A 189 35.50 1.47 -9.30
C PRO A 189 34.32 2.19 -8.66
N VAL A 190 33.36 2.59 -9.50
CA VAL A 190 32.09 3.14 -9.04
C VAL A 190 31.41 2.03 -8.24
N THR A 191 31.46 2.15 -6.92
CA THR A 191 30.67 1.32 -6.02
C THR A 191 29.22 1.73 -6.21
N LEU A 192 28.53 1.04 -7.11
CA LEU A 192 27.08 1.15 -7.23
C LEU A 192 26.48 0.79 -5.86
N PRO A 193 25.63 1.64 -5.25
CA PRO A 193 24.80 1.15 -4.17
C PRO A 193 23.95 0.03 -4.76
N SER A 194 23.96 -1.14 -4.13
CA SER A 194 23.06 -2.24 -4.45
C SER A 194 21.63 -1.73 -4.27
N ILE A 195 21.03 -1.19 -5.35
CA ILE A 195 19.60 -0.97 -5.38
C ILE A 195 19.01 -2.37 -5.38
N GLN A 196 18.55 -2.76 -4.19
CA GLN A 196 17.89 -4.02 -3.92
C GLN A 196 16.53 -3.99 -4.61
N LEU A 197 16.52 -4.19 -5.94
CA LEU A 197 15.33 -4.48 -6.73
C LEU A 197 14.71 -5.77 -6.17
N GLY A 198 13.77 -5.62 -5.25
CA GLY A 198 13.04 -6.76 -4.68
C GLY A 198 12.52 -6.58 -3.25
N GLN A 199 12.78 -5.47 -2.55
CA GLN A 199 12.08 -5.22 -1.29
C GLN A 199 10.73 -4.52 -1.56
N PRO A 200 9.58 -5.17 -1.29
CA PRO A 200 8.34 -4.44 -1.16
C PRO A 200 8.53 -3.44 -0.02
N ALA A 201 8.27 -2.16 -0.29
CA ALA A 201 8.23 -1.14 0.74
C ALA A 201 7.17 -1.57 1.76
N VAL A 202 7.60 -1.99 2.95
CA VAL A 202 6.71 -2.18 4.08
C VAL A 202 6.18 -0.79 4.43
N PRO A 203 4.86 -0.54 4.41
CA PRO A 203 4.33 0.74 4.85
C PRO A 203 4.69 0.94 6.34
N PRO A 204 5.01 2.18 6.77
CA PRO A 204 5.29 2.44 8.18
C PRO A 204 4.06 2.06 9.03
N PRO A 205 4.25 1.44 10.22
CA PRO A 205 3.15 1.25 11.13
C PRO A 205 2.58 2.61 11.53
N ALA A 206 1.30 2.83 11.19
CA ALA A 206 0.52 3.90 11.78
C ALA A 206 0.43 3.62 13.29
N GLY A 207 1.18 4.38 14.08
CA GLY A 207 1.09 4.28 15.53
C GLY A 207 2.41 4.55 16.23
N ASN A 208 2.76 5.82 16.35
CA ASN A 208 3.35 6.34 17.59
C ASN A 208 2.91 7.80 17.70
N ALA A 209 1.73 7.97 18.28
CA ALA A 209 1.34 9.24 18.85
C ALA A 209 2.31 9.56 19.98
N THR A 210 3.28 10.44 19.71
CA THR A 210 4.03 11.10 20.77
C THR A 210 3.05 12.08 21.43
N PRO A 211 2.72 11.94 22.73
CA PRO A 211 2.01 13.00 23.41
C PRO A 211 2.95 14.21 23.45
N ALA A 212 2.53 15.31 22.82
CA ALA A 212 3.19 16.60 22.99
C ALA A 212 3.14 16.94 24.48
N ALA A 213 4.31 16.86 25.13
CA ALA A 213 4.51 17.37 26.46
C ALA A 213 4.17 18.87 26.45
N ALA A 214 3.19 19.24 27.27
CA ALA A 214 2.88 20.62 27.58
C ALA A 214 4.10 21.26 28.27
N SER A 215 4.88 22.03 27.52
CA SER A 215 5.81 23.01 28.08
C SER A 215 5.01 24.21 28.57
N SER A 216 4.41 24.10 29.74
CA SER A 216 3.96 25.25 30.52
C SER A 216 5.01 25.55 31.58
N ALA A 217 5.98 26.38 31.21
CA ALA A 217 6.92 26.99 32.14
C ALA A 217 7.32 28.36 31.59
N GLY A 218 6.56 29.38 31.97
CA GLY A 218 6.76 30.77 31.59
C GLY A 218 6.30 31.70 32.73
N GLN A 219 7.06 31.67 33.82
CA GLN A 219 7.46 32.78 34.69
C GLN A 219 6.43 33.88 35.08
N PRO A 220 6.16 34.09 36.38
CA PRO A 220 5.46 35.29 36.85
C PRO A 220 6.44 36.47 36.92
N ASP A 221 6.22 37.48 36.06
CA ASP A 221 6.90 38.77 36.21
C ASP A 221 6.11 39.66 37.18
N SER A 222 6.85 40.15 38.17
CA SER A 222 6.35 40.94 39.29
C SER A 222 6.81 42.38 39.06
N GLY A 223 5.88 43.32 38.90
CA GLY A 223 6.12 44.69 39.38
C GLY A 223 5.77 45.87 38.47
N VAL A 224 5.05 46.81 39.10
CA VAL A 224 5.26 48.27 39.05
C VAL A 224 4.71 49.05 37.83
N ARG A 225 3.54 49.68 38.07
CA ARG A 225 3.13 51.11 37.96
C ARG A 225 3.91 52.07 37.03
N PRO A 226 3.27 53.12 36.47
CA PRO A 226 2.68 54.25 37.23
C PRO A 226 1.17 54.17 37.50
#